data_AF-A0A1Q7KKC2-F1
#
_entry.id   AF-A0A1Q7KKC2-F1
#
_cell.length_a   1.000
_cell.length_b   1.000
_cell.length_c   1.000
_cell.angle_alpha   90.00
_cell.angle_beta   90.00
_cell.angle_gamma   90.00
#
_symmetry.space_group_name_H-M   'P 1'
#
loop_
_entity.id
_entity.type
_entity.pdbx_description
1 polymer ?
#
loop_
_entity_poly.entity_id
_entity_poly.type
_entity_poly.pdbx_seq_one_letter_code
_entity_poly.pdbx_strand_id
1 'polypeptide(L)'
;MTAPSAKLSFWGVRGSTPTVDPGTWRYGGNTPCLELVAPDGTQFILDCGTGLSMLGSRWVIPNNTQKAETHILVTHYHWDHIQGIPFFSPLYVETNEFHFYSFRSKFLGRDSLKQVFEAQMATPYFPVDLSAMSAKRKFKEVAGGEEFTIHGAKIVTRWLNHPQGCLGYRIETPAGTVAYATDNEPGDAKLDESLRELAAGADVFINDAQFTPEQLATTRRGWGHSTWLEGVKVVREAGAKTLVLFHHDPDSTDRMVDNLLRQARDEFESVYAASEGMVLTLGGDRVEAHLPGARSALRREAQFRALVTGTTEDGHAFEEETVVNDLSLQGALIALSHQPRLQSELQVVMETPGANGAGSMRLRGYVVRIENDPEKGCSAVGVVFTE
;
A
#
# COMPACT_ATOMS: atom_id res chain seq x y z
N MET A 1 -8.08 -16.00 26.31
CA MET A 1 -6.92 -15.80 25.41
C MET A 1 -7.37 -14.80 24.36
N THR A 2 -6.59 -13.76 24.08
CA THR A 2 -6.86 -12.85 22.96
C THR A 2 -6.83 -13.64 21.66
N ALA A 3 -7.74 -13.33 20.72
CA ALA A 3 -7.71 -13.98 19.41
C ALA A 3 -6.34 -13.74 18.74
N PRO A 4 -5.79 -14.74 18.02
CA PRO A 4 -4.51 -14.56 17.33
C PRO A 4 -4.64 -13.41 16.32
N SER A 5 -3.69 -12.47 16.32
CA SER A 5 -3.70 -11.33 15.41
C SER A 5 -2.43 -11.25 14.58
N ALA A 6 -2.54 -10.88 13.30
CA ALA A 6 -1.40 -10.60 12.43
C ALA A 6 -1.47 -9.17 11.91
N LYS A 7 -0.31 -8.55 11.66
CA LYS A 7 -0.21 -7.15 11.23
C LYS A 7 0.53 -7.06 9.91
N LEU A 8 -0.10 -6.48 8.89
CA LEU A 8 0.46 -6.25 7.56
C LEU A 8 0.67 -4.74 7.34
N SER A 9 1.92 -4.31 7.22
CA SER A 9 2.31 -2.90 7.07
C SER A 9 2.87 -2.65 5.67
N PHE A 10 2.56 -1.50 5.08
CA PHE A 10 2.96 -1.12 3.73
C PHE A 10 4.05 -0.04 3.78
N TRP A 11 5.23 -0.33 3.23
CA TRP A 11 6.40 0.56 3.25
C TRP A 11 6.74 1.15 1.90
N GLY A 12 6.30 0.50 0.82
CA GLY A 12 6.28 1.04 -0.53
C GLY A 12 5.20 0.34 -1.35
N VAL A 13 4.56 1.10 -2.23
CA VAL A 13 3.28 0.73 -2.86
C VAL A 13 3.22 1.00 -4.35
N ARG A 14 4.29 1.55 -4.92
CA ARG A 14 4.31 2.11 -6.27
C ARG A 14 5.18 1.28 -7.20
N GLY A 15 4.72 1.02 -8.41
CA GLY A 15 5.45 0.17 -9.35
C GLY A 15 6.57 0.87 -10.09
N SER A 16 7.43 0.07 -10.72
CA SER A 16 8.47 0.40 -11.72
C SER A 16 9.58 1.37 -11.29
N THR A 17 9.24 2.54 -10.74
CA THR A 17 10.20 3.54 -10.27
C THR A 17 9.66 4.29 -9.05
N PRO A 18 10.55 4.68 -8.11
CA PRO A 18 10.13 5.54 -7.02
C PRO A 18 9.80 6.94 -7.54
N THR A 19 8.92 7.65 -6.84
CA THR A 19 8.60 9.06 -7.12
C THR A 19 8.74 9.92 -5.89
N VAL A 20 8.96 11.20 -6.16
CA VAL A 20 9.00 12.26 -5.15
C VAL A 20 8.04 13.40 -5.50
N ASP A 21 7.16 13.20 -6.50
CA ASP A 21 6.22 14.23 -6.96
C ASP A 21 5.21 14.60 -5.86
N PRO A 22 4.99 15.90 -5.56
CA PRO A 22 4.03 16.34 -4.55
C PRO A 22 2.61 15.79 -4.72
N GLY A 23 2.19 15.52 -5.96
CA GLY A 23 0.91 14.93 -6.28
C GLY A 23 0.80 13.44 -5.96
N THR A 24 1.83 12.81 -5.37
CA THR A 24 1.86 11.38 -5.02
C THR A 24 2.07 11.13 -3.52
N TRP A 25 2.17 12.20 -2.72
CA TRP A 25 2.59 12.12 -1.32
C TRP A 25 1.56 11.46 -0.40
N ARG A 26 0.27 11.41 -0.76
CA ARG A 26 -0.76 10.76 0.05
C ARG A 26 -0.63 9.24 0.02
N TYR A 27 -0.47 8.65 -1.16
CA TYR A 27 -0.26 7.20 -1.27
C TYR A 27 1.20 6.82 -1.06
N GLY A 28 2.14 7.71 -1.36
CA GLY A 28 3.56 7.48 -1.21
C GLY A 28 4.22 7.10 -2.53
N GLY A 29 5.54 7.20 -2.53
CA GLY A 29 6.35 7.11 -3.74
C GLY A 29 7.39 6.00 -3.74
N ASN A 30 7.51 5.23 -2.66
CA ASN A 30 8.42 4.12 -2.57
C ASN A 30 7.91 2.89 -3.32
N THR A 31 8.86 2.12 -3.86
CA THR A 31 8.59 0.87 -4.58
C THR A 31 8.38 -0.32 -3.64
N PRO A 32 7.79 -1.45 -4.12
CA PRO A 32 7.13 -2.45 -3.29
C PRO A 32 7.97 -2.95 -2.11
N CYS A 33 7.41 -2.80 -0.91
CA CYS A 33 7.92 -3.44 0.29
C CYS A 33 6.79 -3.49 1.32
N LEU A 34 6.45 -4.68 1.79
CA LEU A 34 5.48 -4.89 2.85
C LEU A 34 6.10 -5.72 3.97
N GLU A 35 5.58 -5.57 5.18
CA GLU A 35 5.97 -6.35 6.35
C GLU A 35 4.73 -7.02 6.95
N LEU A 36 4.74 -8.35 7.04
CA LEU A 36 3.74 -9.12 7.75
C LEU A 36 4.35 -9.69 9.03
N VAL A 37 3.78 -9.35 10.18
CA VAL A 37 4.11 -9.95 11.47
C VAL A 37 3.00 -10.92 11.85
N ALA A 38 3.33 -12.21 11.89
CA ALA A 38 2.42 -13.29 12.25
C ALA A 38 2.15 -13.34 13.78
N PRO A 39 1.12 -14.07 14.24
CA PRO A 39 0.71 -14.06 15.65
C PRO A 39 1.78 -14.56 16.64
N ASP A 40 2.70 -15.39 16.19
CA ASP A 40 3.83 -15.92 16.96
C ASP A 40 5.04 -14.98 16.98
N GLY A 41 4.96 -13.84 16.29
CA GLY A 41 6.05 -12.88 16.11
C GLY A 41 6.93 -13.14 14.89
N THR A 42 6.67 -14.20 14.11
CA THR A 42 7.41 -14.47 12.87
C THR A 42 7.21 -13.32 11.88
N GLN A 43 8.32 -12.80 11.35
CA GLN A 43 8.31 -11.65 10.45
C GLN A 43 8.58 -12.07 9.01
N PHE A 44 7.70 -11.64 8.13
CA PHE A 44 7.83 -11.77 6.68
C PHE A 44 7.99 -10.38 6.06
N ILE A 45 8.93 -10.23 5.13
CA ILE A 45 9.03 -9.07 4.25
C ILE A 45 8.65 -9.53 2.84
N LEU A 46 7.78 -8.78 2.18
CA LEU A 46 7.33 -9.05 0.81
C LEU A 46 7.93 -7.99 -0.10
N ASP A 47 8.82 -8.43 -0.98
CA ASP A 47 9.68 -7.60 -1.82
C ASP A 47 10.57 -6.58 -1.09
N CYS A 48 11.57 -6.11 -1.83
CA CYS A 48 12.72 -5.37 -1.33
C CYS A 48 12.95 -4.08 -2.11
N GLY A 49 11.88 -3.40 -2.53
CA GLY A 49 11.93 -2.09 -3.18
C GLY A 49 12.47 -0.98 -2.28
N THR A 50 12.40 0.28 -2.72
CA THR A 50 12.92 1.40 -1.90
C THR A 50 12.24 1.52 -0.55
N GLY A 51 11.00 1.04 -0.41
CA GLY A 51 10.29 0.97 0.86
C GLY A 51 11.04 0.18 1.93
N LEU A 52 11.90 -0.76 1.53
CA LEU A 52 12.74 -1.55 2.45
C LEU A 52 13.67 -0.66 3.28
N SER A 53 14.22 0.40 2.68
CA SER A 53 15.08 1.36 3.40
C SER A 53 14.33 2.08 4.52
N MET A 54 13.05 2.39 4.29
CA MET A 54 12.16 3.02 5.28
C MET A 54 11.82 2.05 6.41
N LEU A 55 11.53 0.79 6.08
CA LEU A 55 11.33 -0.28 7.07
C LEU A 55 12.57 -0.43 7.97
N GLY A 56 13.76 -0.55 7.37
CA GLY A 56 15.01 -0.71 8.12
C GLY A 56 15.32 0.46 9.04
N SER A 57 15.00 1.69 8.62
CA SER A 57 15.19 2.89 9.46
C SER A 57 14.27 2.93 10.68
N ARG A 58 13.13 2.23 10.65
CA ARG A 58 12.19 2.14 11.78
C ARG A 58 12.46 0.95 12.68
N TRP A 59 13.28 -0.01 12.26
CA TRP A 59 13.75 -1.05 13.15
C TRP A 59 14.65 -0.40 14.20
N VAL A 60 14.08 -0.21 15.40
CA VAL A 60 14.85 0.18 16.57
C VAL A 60 15.86 -0.92 16.78
N ILE A 61 17.16 -0.62 16.61
CA ILE A 61 18.24 -1.52 17.01
C ILE A 61 18.05 -1.74 18.51
N PRO A 62 17.55 -2.91 18.96
CA PRO A 62 17.34 -3.11 20.38
C PRO A 62 18.74 -3.18 21.00
N ASN A 63 18.94 -2.51 22.13
CA ASN A 63 20.10 -2.75 23.00
C ASN A 63 20.09 -4.18 23.61
N ASN A 64 19.40 -5.16 23.02
CA ASN A 64 19.10 -6.42 23.67
C ASN A 64 19.04 -7.62 22.71
N THR A 65 20.07 -8.47 22.81
CA THR A 65 20.16 -9.95 22.77
C THR A 65 19.19 -10.88 22.01
N GLN A 66 18.08 -10.43 21.41
CA GLN A 66 17.23 -11.30 20.59
C GLN A 66 17.63 -11.22 19.11
N LYS A 67 18.04 -12.36 18.55
CA LYS A 67 18.18 -12.53 17.10
C LYS A 67 16.83 -12.25 16.43
N ALA A 68 16.78 -11.29 15.53
CA ALA A 68 15.70 -11.19 14.57
C ALA A 68 15.95 -12.21 13.45
N GLU A 69 15.14 -13.27 13.40
CA GLU A 69 15.03 -14.14 12.21
C GLU A 69 13.89 -13.58 11.35
N THR A 70 14.23 -13.17 10.12
CA THR A 70 13.28 -12.53 9.20
C THR A 70 13.26 -13.27 7.86
N HIS A 71 12.06 -13.55 7.35
CA HIS A 71 11.86 -14.26 6.09
C HIS A 71 11.44 -13.29 4.98
N ILE A 72 12.18 -13.28 3.89
CA ILE A 72 12.01 -12.31 2.80
C ILE A 72 11.54 -13.06 1.56
N LEU A 73 10.30 -12.82 1.16
CA LEU A 73 9.67 -13.41 -0.02
C LEU A 73 9.75 -12.39 -1.16
N VAL A 74 10.55 -12.70 -2.18
CA VAL A 74 10.75 -11.83 -3.35
C VAL A 74 9.98 -12.41 -4.53
N THR A 75 9.10 -11.62 -5.12
CA THR A 75 8.20 -12.03 -6.21
C THR A 75 8.99 -12.26 -7.48
N HIS A 76 9.86 -11.31 -7.84
CA HIS A 76 10.75 -11.38 -8.98
C HIS A 76 11.91 -10.37 -8.90
N TYR A 77 12.70 -10.26 -9.97
CA TYR A 77 14.01 -9.61 -9.96
C TYR A 77 14.06 -8.25 -10.68
N HIS A 78 12.92 -7.59 -10.90
CA HIS A 78 12.95 -6.21 -11.40
C HIS A 78 13.43 -5.25 -10.32
N TRP A 79 14.00 -4.13 -10.76
CA TRP A 79 14.72 -3.19 -9.91
C TRP A 79 13.88 -2.67 -8.75
N ASP A 80 12.65 -2.30 -9.03
CA ASP A 80 11.69 -1.78 -8.08
C ASP A 80 11.30 -2.77 -6.97
N HIS A 81 11.55 -4.07 -7.14
CA HIS A 81 11.35 -5.09 -6.12
C HIS A 81 12.63 -5.47 -5.36
N ILE A 82 13.80 -4.97 -5.75
CA ILE A 82 15.08 -5.38 -5.15
C ILE A 82 15.98 -4.24 -4.70
N GLN A 83 15.80 -3.02 -5.23
CA GLN A 83 16.72 -1.89 -5.10
C GLN A 83 16.92 -1.33 -3.69
N GLY A 84 16.07 -1.70 -2.72
CA GLY A 84 16.21 -1.27 -1.34
C GLY A 84 17.31 -2.01 -0.58
N ILE A 85 17.80 -3.15 -1.09
CA ILE A 85 18.74 -4.04 -0.39
C ILE A 85 20.02 -3.32 0.06
N PRO A 86 20.73 -2.54 -0.78
CA PRO A 86 21.94 -1.85 -0.35
C PRO A 86 21.73 -0.83 0.77
N PHE A 87 20.49 -0.39 1.00
CA PHE A 87 20.14 0.64 1.99
C PHE A 87 19.34 0.10 3.18
N PHE A 88 19.19 -1.22 3.28
CA PHE A 88 18.55 -1.86 4.42
C PHE A 88 19.57 -2.10 5.54
N SER A 89 19.72 -1.11 6.43
CA SER A 89 20.71 -1.12 7.52
C SER A 89 20.71 -2.40 8.39
N PRO A 90 19.60 -3.13 8.61
CA PRO A 90 19.62 -4.38 9.37
C PRO A 90 20.48 -5.50 8.76
N LEU A 91 20.77 -5.47 7.45
CA LEU A 91 21.69 -6.45 6.82
C LEU A 91 23.15 -6.26 7.22
N TYR A 92 23.50 -5.12 7.82
CA TYR A 92 24.85 -4.78 8.29
C TYR A 92 25.07 -5.12 9.77
N VAL A 93 24.10 -5.78 10.40
CA VAL A 93 24.15 -6.15 11.82
C VAL A 93 24.31 -7.67 11.95
N GLU A 94 25.45 -8.10 12.50
CA GLU A 94 25.89 -9.51 12.55
C GLU A 94 24.93 -10.43 13.32
N THR A 95 24.20 -9.89 14.29
CA THR A 95 23.24 -10.66 15.10
C THR A 95 21.96 -11.03 14.35
N ASN A 96 21.68 -10.39 13.21
CA ASN A 96 20.48 -10.64 12.43
C ASN A 96 20.63 -11.85 11.50
N GLU A 97 19.51 -12.52 11.22
CA GLU A 97 19.45 -13.68 10.33
C GLU A 97 18.30 -13.53 9.34
N PHE A 98 18.62 -13.51 8.05
CA PHE A 98 17.68 -13.32 6.96
C PHE A 98 17.59 -14.55 6.06
N HIS A 99 16.38 -14.95 5.73
CA HIS A 99 16.10 -16.07 4.84
C HIS A 99 15.36 -15.54 3.61
N PHE A 100 15.98 -15.61 2.43
CA PHE A 100 15.41 -15.12 1.18
C PHE A 100 14.81 -16.26 0.38
N TYR A 101 13.64 -16.02 -0.21
CA TYR A 101 12.88 -16.97 -1.00
C TYR A 101 12.46 -16.33 -2.32
N SER A 102 12.75 -16.99 -3.44
CA SER A 102 12.26 -16.62 -4.77
C SER A 102 12.55 -17.74 -5.77
N PHE A 103 12.20 -17.57 -7.04
CA PHE A 103 12.38 -18.62 -8.04
C PHE A 103 13.77 -18.66 -8.66
N ARG A 104 14.18 -19.84 -9.13
CA ARG A 104 15.38 -19.93 -9.97
C ARG A 104 15.15 -19.25 -11.32
N SER A 105 15.84 -18.14 -11.56
CA SER A 105 15.77 -17.46 -12.86
C SER A 105 16.36 -18.35 -13.96
N LYS A 106 15.59 -18.58 -15.04
CA LYS A 106 16.09 -19.28 -16.24
C LYS A 106 17.24 -18.55 -16.93
N PHE A 107 17.40 -17.25 -16.67
CA PHE A 107 18.44 -16.41 -17.28
C PHE A 107 19.77 -16.48 -16.54
N LEU A 108 19.75 -16.71 -15.22
CA LEU A 108 20.96 -16.77 -14.37
C LEU A 108 21.32 -18.20 -13.95
N GLY A 109 20.36 -19.14 -14.02
CA GLY A 109 20.57 -20.52 -13.62
C GLY A 109 20.61 -20.68 -12.11
N ARG A 110 21.43 -21.61 -11.62
CA ARG A 110 21.52 -21.97 -10.20
C ARG A 110 21.98 -20.79 -9.34
N ASP A 111 21.43 -20.67 -8.13
CA ASP A 111 21.77 -19.63 -7.16
C ASP A 111 21.44 -18.21 -7.65
N SER A 112 20.49 -18.10 -8.58
CA SER A 112 20.05 -16.85 -9.19
C SER A 112 19.65 -15.79 -8.17
N LEU A 113 18.89 -16.18 -7.14
CA LEU A 113 18.49 -15.29 -6.06
C LEU A 113 19.71 -14.68 -5.35
N LYS A 114 20.73 -15.50 -5.03
CA LYS A 114 21.97 -15.01 -4.42
C LYS A 114 22.73 -14.09 -5.38
N GLN A 115 22.84 -14.47 -6.64
CA GLN A 115 23.54 -13.69 -7.67
C GLN A 115 22.89 -12.31 -7.88
N VAL A 116 21.56 -12.22 -7.91
CA VAL A 116 20.84 -10.94 -8.05
C VAL A 116 21.17 -10.01 -6.88
N PHE A 117 21.20 -10.54 -5.66
CA PHE A 117 21.51 -9.76 -4.46
C PHE A 117 22.99 -9.34 -4.41
N GLU A 118 23.90 -10.21 -4.84
CA GLU A 118 25.33 -9.89 -4.98
C GLU A 118 25.57 -8.78 -6.01
N ALA A 119 24.87 -8.84 -7.16
CA ALA A 119 25.03 -7.89 -8.25
C ALA A 119 24.64 -6.46 -7.88
N GLN A 120 23.66 -6.27 -6.99
CA GLN A 120 23.29 -4.94 -6.50
C GLN A 120 24.42 -4.23 -5.73
N MET A 121 25.36 -5.01 -5.19
CA MET A 121 26.52 -4.53 -4.46
C MET A 121 27.80 -4.54 -5.31
N ALA A 122 27.69 -4.81 -6.63
CA ALA A 122 28.86 -4.95 -7.49
C ALA A 122 29.45 -3.58 -7.88
N THR A 123 30.77 -3.50 -7.95
CA THR A 123 31.49 -2.36 -8.54
C THR A 123 31.14 -2.24 -10.03
N PRO A 124 30.81 -1.05 -10.58
CA PRO A 124 30.89 0.29 -9.98
C PRO A 124 29.55 0.82 -9.41
N TYR A 125 28.52 -0.02 -9.27
CA TYR A 125 27.18 0.40 -8.84
C TYR A 125 27.11 0.74 -7.34
N PHE A 126 27.90 0.05 -6.52
CA PHE A 126 27.96 0.29 -5.07
C PHE A 126 29.41 0.26 -4.55
N PRO A 127 29.75 1.06 -3.51
CA PRO A 127 31.14 1.20 -3.05
C PRO A 127 31.68 0.02 -2.24
N VAL A 128 30.82 -0.90 -1.79
CA VAL A 128 31.21 -2.09 -1.02
C VAL A 128 30.51 -3.32 -1.58
N ASP A 129 31.18 -4.48 -1.50
CA ASP A 129 30.59 -5.73 -1.94
C ASP A 129 29.66 -6.36 -0.88
N LEU A 130 29.09 -7.51 -1.22
CA LEU A 130 28.12 -8.21 -0.37
C LEU A 130 28.73 -8.67 0.99
N SER A 131 30.06 -8.70 1.15
CA SER A 131 30.71 -9.07 2.42
C SER A 131 30.57 -8.00 3.50
N ALA A 132 30.30 -6.74 3.13
CA ALA A 132 30.03 -5.66 4.07
C ALA A 132 28.74 -5.86 4.89
N MET A 133 27.78 -6.60 4.34
CA MET A 133 26.57 -7.00 5.05
C MET A 133 26.86 -8.17 5.99
N SER A 134 27.15 -7.86 7.25
CA SER A 134 27.58 -8.85 8.26
C SER A 134 26.48 -9.80 8.74
N ALA A 135 25.20 -9.53 8.45
CA ALA A 135 24.09 -10.39 8.84
C ALA A 135 24.17 -11.78 8.17
N LYS A 136 23.66 -12.79 8.88
CA LYS A 136 23.52 -14.15 8.32
C LYS A 136 22.45 -14.15 7.26
N ARG A 137 22.74 -14.75 6.10
CA ARG A 137 21.84 -14.76 4.95
C ARG A 137 21.76 -16.17 4.39
N LYS A 138 20.53 -16.67 4.22
CA LYS A 138 20.25 -17.94 3.55
C LYS A 138 19.38 -17.66 2.34
N PHE A 139 19.71 -18.28 1.22
CA PHE A 139 18.96 -18.15 -0.03
C PHE A 139 18.33 -19.48 -0.38
N LYS A 140 17.00 -19.52 -0.51
CA LYS A 140 16.24 -20.70 -0.92
C LYS A 140 15.52 -20.40 -2.23
N GLU A 141 15.89 -21.12 -3.28
CA GLU A 141 15.13 -21.09 -4.54
C GLU A 141 13.87 -21.97 -4.41
N VAL A 142 12.69 -21.43 -4.75
CA VAL A 142 11.38 -22.11 -4.69
C VAL A 142 10.68 -22.07 -6.04
N ALA A 143 9.91 -23.10 -6.40
CA ALA A 143 9.17 -23.13 -7.66
C ALA A 143 7.80 -22.46 -7.54
N GLY A 144 7.19 -22.00 -8.63
CA GLY A 144 5.76 -21.64 -8.65
C GLY A 144 4.91 -22.91 -8.66
N GLY A 145 4.18 -23.14 -7.57
CA GLY A 145 3.49 -24.40 -7.28
C GLY A 145 4.01 -25.12 -6.03
N GLU A 146 5.01 -24.56 -5.34
CA GLU A 146 5.57 -25.14 -4.11
C GLU A 146 4.74 -24.73 -2.89
N GLU A 147 4.70 -25.63 -1.89
CA GLU A 147 4.12 -25.37 -0.58
C GLU A 147 5.15 -25.72 0.49
N PHE A 148 5.31 -24.83 1.47
CA PHE A 148 6.22 -25.05 2.60
C PHE A 148 5.74 -24.29 3.84
N THR A 149 6.35 -24.59 5.00
CA THR A 149 5.98 -23.98 6.27
C THR A 149 7.16 -23.23 6.87
N ILE A 150 6.88 -22.05 7.42
CA ILE A 150 7.82 -21.25 8.21
C ILE A 150 7.14 -20.97 9.55
N HIS A 151 7.69 -21.51 10.65
CA HIS A 151 7.21 -21.29 12.02
C HIS A 151 5.67 -21.41 12.19
N GLY A 152 5.05 -22.35 11.48
CA GLY A 152 3.60 -22.59 11.54
C GLY A 152 2.75 -21.80 10.52
N ALA A 153 3.32 -20.81 9.82
CA ALA A 153 2.70 -20.20 8.66
C ALA A 153 2.89 -21.07 7.41
N LYS A 154 1.80 -21.38 6.70
CA LYS A 154 1.87 -22.10 5.42
C LYS A 154 2.06 -21.10 4.29
N ILE A 155 3.10 -21.31 3.49
CA ILE A 155 3.42 -20.50 2.31
C ILE A 155 3.11 -21.33 1.07
N VAL A 156 2.30 -20.78 0.17
CA VAL A 156 1.98 -21.36 -1.13
C VAL A 156 2.43 -20.39 -2.21
N THR A 157 3.17 -20.88 -3.19
CA THR A 157 3.62 -20.07 -4.34
C THR A 157 2.84 -20.45 -5.59
N ARG A 158 2.60 -19.48 -6.47
CA ARG A 158 2.12 -19.73 -7.83
C ARG A 158 2.79 -18.78 -8.82
N TRP A 159 2.84 -19.20 -10.08
CA TRP A 159 3.31 -18.34 -11.16
C TRP A 159 2.25 -17.30 -11.51
N LEU A 160 2.70 -16.07 -11.74
CA LEU A 160 1.90 -14.96 -12.27
C LEU A 160 2.34 -14.62 -13.70
N ASN A 161 1.46 -13.96 -14.44
CA ASN A 161 1.72 -13.57 -15.82
C ASN A 161 2.50 -12.25 -15.88
N HIS A 162 3.82 -12.36 -15.81
CA HIS A 162 4.73 -11.22 -15.89
C HIS A 162 5.96 -11.55 -16.74
N PRO A 163 6.51 -10.60 -17.51
CA PRO A 163 7.76 -10.77 -18.22
C PRO A 163 8.86 -11.31 -17.31
N GLN A 164 9.62 -12.29 -17.81
CA GLN A 164 10.74 -12.93 -17.09
C GLN A 164 10.36 -13.79 -15.86
N GLY A 165 9.07 -13.85 -15.52
CA GLY A 165 8.52 -14.66 -14.45
C GLY A 165 8.31 -13.88 -13.15
N CYS A 166 7.20 -14.15 -12.47
CA CYS A 166 6.84 -13.59 -11.18
C CYS A 166 6.14 -14.66 -10.33
N LEU A 167 6.45 -14.70 -9.04
CA LEU A 167 5.73 -15.50 -8.06
C LEU A 167 4.73 -14.64 -7.29
N GLY A 168 3.51 -15.14 -7.15
CA GLY A 168 2.60 -14.72 -6.09
C GLY A 168 2.73 -15.61 -4.87
N TYR A 169 2.51 -15.03 -3.69
CA TYR A 169 2.62 -15.72 -2.40
C TYR A 169 1.29 -15.69 -1.66
N ARG A 170 0.83 -16.84 -1.21
CA ARG A 170 -0.26 -16.97 -0.23
C ARG A 170 0.33 -17.42 1.10
N ILE A 171 0.05 -16.64 2.14
CA ILE A 171 0.60 -16.80 3.48
C ILE A 171 -0.58 -17.04 4.43
N GLU A 172 -0.71 -18.26 4.91
CA GLU A 172 -1.77 -18.68 5.82
C GLU A 172 -1.21 -18.71 7.25
N THR A 173 -1.81 -17.94 8.14
CA THR A 173 -1.47 -17.88 9.56
C THR A 173 -2.70 -18.22 10.41
N PRO A 174 -2.54 -18.51 11.71
CA PRO A 174 -3.70 -18.69 12.61
C PRO A 174 -4.64 -17.47 12.71
N ALA A 175 -4.17 -16.27 12.35
CA ALA A 175 -4.99 -15.05 12.36
C ALA A 175 -5.72 -14.77 11.04
N GLY A 176 -5.36 -15.48 9.96
CA GLY A 176 -5.91 -15.25 8.64
C GLY A 176 -4.90 -15.41 7.52
N THR A 177 -5.36 -15.17 6.30
CA THR A 177 -4.63 -15.42 5.06
C THR A 177 -4.40 -14.15 4.26
N VAL A 178 -3.16 -13.94 3.84
CA VAL A 178 -2.76 -12.86 2.92
C VAL A 178 -2.32 -13.46 1.60
N ALA A 179 -2.93 -13.04 0.50
CA ALA A 179 -2.49 -13.32 -0.86
C ALA A 179 -1.80 -12.07 -1.43
N TYR A 180 -0.49 -12.15 -1.67
CA TYR A 180 0.32 -11.11 -2.28
C TYR A 180 0.63 -11.50 -3.72
N ALA A 181 -0.08 -10.87 -4.66
CA ALA A 181 0.07 -11.11 -6.09
C ALA A 181 0.15 -9.77 -6.85
N THR A 182 1.32 -9.15 -6.75
CA THR A 182 1.70 -7.98 -7.57
C THR A 182 2.12 -8.43 -8.98
N ASP A 183 2.31 -7.49 -9.90
CA ASP A 183 2.93 -7.70 -11.22
C ASP A 183 2.33 -8.90 -11.95
N ASN A 184 1.08 -8.73 -12.39
CA ASN A 184 0.34 -9.76 -13.11
C ASN A 184 -0.53 -9.14 -14.20
N GLU A 185 -0.40 -9.63 -15.44
CA GLU A 185 -1.29 -9.26 -16.55
C GLU A 185 -2.39 -10.31 -16.77
N PRO A 186 -3.67 -9.94 -16.91
CA PRO A 186 -4.72 -10.90 -17.26
C PRO A 186 -4.52 -11.47 -18.68
N GLY A 187 -5.01 -12.69 -18.92
CA GLY A 187 -5.19 -13.23 -20.28
C GLY A 187 -4.34 -14.45 -20.63
N ASP A 188 -3.59 -15.00 -19.69
CA ASP A 188 -3.10 -16.38 -19.76
C ASP A 188 -3.94 -17.26 -18.85
N ALA A 189 -4.75 -18.15 -19.43
CA ALA A 189 -5.74 -18.92 -18.68
C ALA A 189 -5.17 -19.72 -17.49
N LYS A 190 -3.95 -20.25 -17.61
CA LYS A 190 -3.32 -21.04 -16.55
C LYS A 190 -2.80 -20.15 -15.42
N LEU A 191 -2.25 -18.99 -15.77
CA LEU A 191 -1.75 -18.02 -14.80
C LEU A 191 -2.90 -17.24 -14.14
N ASP A 192 -3.98 -17.00 -14.87
CA ASP A 192 -5.23 -16.44 -14.34
C ASP A 192 -5.88 -17.40 -13.32
N GLU A 193 -5.84 -18.72 -13.57
CA GLU A 193 -6.25 -19.74 -12.58
C GLU A 193 -5.33 -19.72 -11.36
N SER A 194 -4.02 -19.64 -11.58
CA SER A 194 -3.01 -19.54 -10.52
C SER A 194 -3.24 -18.34 -9.59
N LEU A 195 -3.61 -17.18 -10.14
CA LEU A 195 -3.97 -15.99 -9.36
C LEU A 195 -5.22 -16.23 -8.50
N ARG A 196 -6.25 -16.85 -9.08
CA ARG A 196 -7.49 -17.21 -8.34
C ARG A 196 -7.21 -18.21 -7.22
N GLU A 197 -6.34 -19.19 -7.44
CA GLU A 197 -5.91 -20.13 -6.39
C GLU A 197 -5.24 -19.41 -5.21
N LEU A 198 -4.36 -18.44 -5.49
CA LEU A 198 -3.74 -17.63 -4.44
C LEU A 198 -4.80 -16.83 -3.66
N ALA A 199 -5.73 -16.18 -4.38
CA ALA A 199 -6.76 -15.33 -3.79
C ALA A 199 -7.89 -16.10 -3.09
N ALA A 200 -8.06 -17.40 -3.36
CA ALA A 200 -9.20 -18.19 -2.90
C ALA A 200 -9.48 -18.05 -1.39
N GLY A 201 -10.60 -17.42 -1.03
CA GLY A 201 -11.02 -17.21 0.35
C GLY A 201 -10.06 -16.39 1.23
N ALA A 202 -9.09 -15.68 0.65
CA ALA A 202 -8.11 -14.91 1.41
C ALA A 202 -8.79 -13.76 2.18
N ASP A 203 -8.29 -13.46 3.39
CA ASP A 203 -8.77 -12.31 4.16
C ASP A 203 -8.34 -10.99 3.52
N VAL A 204 -7.11 -10.97 2.99
CA VAL A 204 -6.53 -9.87 2.23
C VAL A 204 -5.97 -10.39 0.91
N PHE A 205 -6.42 -9.83 -0.20
CA PHE A 205 -5.87 -10.04 -1.53
C PHE A 205 -5.25 -8.74 -2.04
N ILE A 206 -3.92 -8.72 -2.15
CA ILE A 206 -3.16 -7.61 -2.71
C ILE A 206 -2.91 -7.92 -4.18
N ASN A 207 -3.44 -7.05 -5.04
CA ASN A 207 -3.39 -7.23 -6.49
C ASN A 207 -2.76 -6.00 -7.17
N ASP A 208 -2.01 -6.26 -8.23
CA ASP A 208 -1.58 -5.21 -9.17
C ASP A 208 -2.80 -4.42 -9.67
N ALA A 209 -2.71 -3.09 -9.65
CA ALA A 209 -3.70 -2.20 -10.22
C ALA A 209 -3.03 -1.02 -10.91
N GLN A 210 -1.89 -1.28 -11.57
CA GLN A 210 -1.06 -0.22 -12.12
C GLN A 210 -1.81 0.59 -13.17
N PHE A 211 -2.59 -0.07 -14.03
CA PHE A 211 -3.22 0.58 -15.17
C PHE A 211 -4.74 0.74 -15.04
N THR A 212 -5.28 1.66 -15.84
CA THR A 212 -6.71 1.69 -16.18
C THR A 212 -7.05 0.62 -17.22
N PRO A 213 -8.32 0.15 -17.30
CA PRO A 213 -8.79 -0.74 -18.37
C PRO A 213 -8.44 -0.22 -19.78
N GLU A 214 -8.56 1.09 -19.99
CA GLU A 214 -8.26 1.74 -21.27
C GLU A 214 -6.76 1.69 -21.61
N GLN A 215 -5.89 1.94 -20.64
CA GLN A 215 -4.44 1.85 -20.84
C GLN A 215 -4.01 0.41 -21.15
N LEU A 216 -4.52 -0.58 -20.41
CA LEU A 216 -4.23 -1.99 -20.64
C LEU A 216 -4.69 -2.42 -22.04
N ALA A 217 -5.90 -2.03 -22.45
CA ALA A 217 -6.45 -2.40 -23.75
C ALA A 217 -5.70 -1.79 -24.96
N THR A 218 -4.96 -0.69 -24.77
CA THR A 218 -4.38 0.09 -25.87
C THR A 218 -2.85 0.05 -25.91
N THR A 219 -2.19 0.55 -24.87
CA THR A 219 -0.75 0.88 -24.91
C THR A 219 0.10 0.06 -23.95
N ARG A 220 -0.54 -0.64 -23.00
CA ARG A 220 0.15 -1.30 -21.89
C ARG A 220 0.05 -2.82 -21.87
N ARG A 221 -0.60 -3.44 -22.86
CA ARG A 221 -0.61 -4.91 -22.99
C ARG A 221 0.79 -5.47 -23.23
N GLY A 222 1.11 -6.58 -22.59
CA GLY A 222 2.42 -7.24 -22.59
C GLY A 222 3.42 -6.65 -21.58
N TRP A 223 3.02 -5.64 -20.79
CA TRP A 223 3.89 -5.04 -19.79
C TRP A 223 3.88 -5.82 -18.48
N GLY A 224 2.92 -6.74 -18.30
CA GLY A 224 2.90 -7.62 -17.14
C GLY A 224 2.15 -7.06 -15.93
N HIS A 225 1.24 -6.11 -16.13
CA HIS A 225 0.48 -5.48 -15.05
C HIS A 225 -1.04 -5.51 -15.32
N SER A 226 -1.80 -5.18 -14.30
CA SER A 226 -3.26 -5.33 -14.26
C SER A 226 -3.97 -4.00 -14.10
N THR A 227 -5.27 -4.11 -13.85
CA THR A 227 -6.16 -2.98 -13.57
C THR A 227 -7.00 -3.25 -12.34
N TRP A 228 -7.52 -2.17 -11.74
CA TRP A 228 -8.47 -2.27 -10.64
C TRP A 228 -9.68 -3.15 -10.99
N LEU A 229 -10.14 -3.14 -12.24
CA LEU A 229 -11.31 -3.89 -12.69
C LEU A 229 -11.04 -5.39 -12.70
N GLU A 230 -9.84 -5.80 -13.10
CA GLU A 230 -9.45 -7.21 -13.05
C GLU A 230 -9.28 -7.70 -11.62
N GLY A 231 -8.69 -6.88 -10.74
CA GLY A 231 -8.64 -7.17 -9.30
C GLY A 231 -10.04 -7.39 -8.70
N VAL A 232 -11.02 -6.56 -9.08
CA VAL A 232 -12.42 -6.70 -8.67
C VAL A 232 -13.08 -7.99 -9.20
N LYS A 233 -12.77 -8.41 -10.42
CA LYS A 233 -13.28 -9.69 -10.95
C LYS A 233 -12.72 -10.86 -10.15
N VAL A 234 -11.40 -10.87 -9.94
CA VAL A 234 -10.72 -11.95 -9.22
C VAL A 234 -11.19 -12.03 -7.76
N VAL A 235 -11.30 -10.90 -7.04
CA VAL A 235 -11.72 -10.92 -5.63
C VAL A 235 -13.15 -11.49 -5.49
N ARG A 236 -14.07 -11.14 -6.40
CA ARG A 236 -15.44 -11.66 -6.42
C ARG A 236 -15.49 -13.14 -6.74
N GLU A 237 -14.75 -13.59 -7.75
CA GLU A 237 -14.72 -15.00 -8.17
C GLU A 237 -14.02 -15.91 -7.15
N ALA A 238 -12.92 -15.45 -6.58
CA ALA A 238 -12.13 -16.21 -5.60
C ALA A 238 -12.73 -16.14 -4.18
N GLY A 239 -13.71 -15.28 -3.95
CA GLY A 239 -14.34 -15.10 -2.63
C GLY A 239 -13.39 -14.54 -1.57
N ALA A 240 -12.40 -13.74 -1.96
CA ALA A 240 -11.55 -13.03 -1.02
C ALA A 240 -12.34 -11.90 -0.33
N LYS A 241 -11.99 -11.60 0.93
CA LYS A 241 -12.78 -10.71 1.78
C LYS A 241 -12.44 -9.23 1.59
N THR A 242 -11.18 -8.92 1.28
CA THR A 242 -10.67 -7.55 1.12
C THR A 242 -9.72 -7.48 -0.06
N LEU A 243 -9.96 -6.57 -1.00
CA LEU A 243 -9.06 -6.27 -2.10
C LEU A 243 -8.18 -5.05 -1.75
N VAL A 244 -6.89 -5.15 -1.99
CA VAL A 244 -5.94 -4.04 -1.90
C VAL A 244 -5.36 -3.78 -3.29
N LEU A 245 -5.69 -2.62 -3.87
CA LEU A 245 -5.09 -2.11 -5.09
C LEU A 245 -3.65 -1.67 -4.79
N PHE A 246 -2.68 -2.27 -5.48
CA PHE A 246 -1.26 -2.10 -5.23
C PHE A 246 -0.50 -1.87 -6.54
N HIS A 247 0.80 -1.56 -6.44
CA HIS A 247 1.66 -1.33 -7.59
C HIS A 247 1.24 -0.11 -8.44
N HIS A 248 0.88 0.99 -7.76
CA HIS A 248 0.37 2.20 -8.45
C HIS A 248 1.36 2.71 -9.51
N ASP A 249 0.86 3.18 -10.64
CA ASP A 249 1.71 3.62 -11.75
C ASP A 249 2.60 4.83 -11.39
N PRO A 250 3.87 4.85 -11.86
CA PRO A 250 4.81 5.97 -11.74
C PRO A 250 4.33 7.37 -12.10
N ASP A 251 3.29 7.47 -12.93
CA ASP A 251 2.73 8.71 -13.42
C ASP A 251 1.34 8.98 -12.81
N SER A 252 0.80 8.04 -12.04
CA SER A 252 -0.48 8.23 -11.34
C SER A 252 -0.33 9.16 -10.15
N THR A 253 -1.07 10.27 -10.19
CA THR A 253 -1.26 11.19 -9.05
C THR A 253 -2.23 10.59 -8.03
N ASP A 254 -2.26 11.14 -6.82
CA ASP A 254 -3.17 10.77 -5.74
C ASP A 254 -4.64 10.85 -6.19
N ARG A 255 -5.01 11.86 -7.00
CA ARG A 255 -6.36 11.99 -7.56
C ARG A 255 -6.69 10.86 -8.54
N MET A 256 -5.71 10.40 -9.31
CA MET A 256 -5.91 9.27 -10.22
C MET A 256 -6.12 7.99 -9.42
N VAL A 257 -5.29 7.72 -8.41
CA VAL A 257 -5.45 6.55 -7.52
C VAL A 257 -6.79 6.60 -6.77
N ASP A 258 -7.22 7.78 -6.31
CA ASP A 258 -8.55 7.97 -5.71
C ASP A 258 -9.68 7.59 -6.67
N ASN A 259 -9.55 7.93 -7.95
CA ASN A 259 -10.53 7.54 -8.96
C ASN A 259 -10.56 6.03 -9.19
N LEU A 260 -9.41 5.36 -9.25
CA LEU A 260 -9.35 3.89 -9.37
C LEU A 260 -10.00 3.22 -8.15
N LEU A 261 -9.70 3.74 -6.95
CA LEU A 261 -10.30 3.24 -5.71
C LEU A 261 -11.82 3.41 -5.69
N ARG A 262 -12.32 4.58 -6.09
CA ARG A 262 -13.76 4.84 -6.18
C ARG A 262 -14.44 3.89 -7.16
N GLN A 263 -13.90 3.75 -8.36
CA GLN A 263 -14.43 2.83 -9.37
C GLN A 263 -14.44 1.38 -8.89
N ALA A 264 -13.38 0.94 -8.20
CA ALA A 264 -13.34 -0.39 -7.61
C ALA A 264 -14.38 -0.57 -6.51
N ARG A 265 -14.63 0.46 -5.69
CA ARG A 265 -15.64 0.44 -4.61
C ARG A 265 -17.08 0.45 -5.11
N ASP A 266 -17.33 1.09 -6.25
CA ASP A 266 -18.64 1.04 -6.92
C ASP A 266 -19.01 -0.42 -7.28
N GLU A 267 -18.00 -1.29 -7.45
CA GLU A 267 -18.18 -2.71 -7.76
C GLU A 267 -17.99 -3.64 -6.54
N PHE A 268 -17.03 -3.39 -5.67
CA PHE A 268 -16.74 -4.23 -4.50
C PHE A 268 -16.51 -3.37 -3.27
N GLU A 269 -17.34 -3.53 -2.23
CA GLU A 269 -17.33 -2.60 -1.07
C GLU A 269 -15.99 -2.60 -0.32
N SER A 270 -15.40 -3.78 -0.10
CA SER A 270 -14.19 -3.96 0.72
C SER A 270 -12.91 -3.80 -0.11
N VAL A 271 -12.65 -2.57 -0.57
CA VAL A 271 -11.44 -2.22 -1.34
C VAL A 271 -10.65 -1.10 -0.66
N TYR A 272 -9.33 -1.25 -0.64
CA TYR A 272 -8.35 -0.23 -0.25
C TYR A 272 -7.36 0.02 -1.38
N ALA A 273 -6.89 1.26 -1.52
CA ALA A 273 -5.67 1.55 -2.28
C ALA A 273 -4.50 1.59 -1.30
N ALA A 274 -3.46 0.81 -1.57
CA ALA A 274 -2.30 0.73 -0.70
C ALA A 274 -1.62 2.10 -0.55
N SER A 275 -1.22 2.43 0.67
CA SER A 275 -0.53 3.68 1.01
C SER A 275 0.65 3.40 1.94
N GLU A 276 1.76 4.11 1.78
CA GLU A 276 2.89 4.06 2.69
C GLU A 276 2.48 4.41 4.13
N GLY A 277 2.68 3.48 5.06
CA GLY A 277 2.25 3.60 6.46
C GLY A 277 0.86 3.04 6.72
N MET A 278 0.16 2.54 5.70
CA MET A 278 -1.05 1.74 5.89
C MET A 278 -0.72 0.47 6.67
N VAL A 279 -1.63 0.10 7.57
CA VAL A 279 -1.56 -1.12 8.36
C VAL A 279 -2.90 -1.83 8.29
N LEU A 280 -2.89 -3.13 7.96
CA LEU A 280 -4.03 -4.03 8.08
C LEU A 280 -3.81 -5.01 9.23
N THR A 281 -4.80 -5.17 10.10
CA THR A 281 -4.78 -6.15 11.19
C THR A 281 -5.77 -7.27 10.89
N LEU A 282 -5.27 -8.51 10.92
CA LEU A 282 -6.04 -9.75 10.75
C LEU A 282 -6.24 -10.41 12.12
N GLY A 283 -7.28 -11.24 12.29
CA GLY A 283 -7.52 -12.02 13.53
C GLY A 283 -8.90 -11.84 14.18
N GLY A 284 -9.72 -10.92 13.68
CA GLY A 284 -11.11 -10.70 14.09
C GLY A 284 -12.13 -11.11 13.01
N ASP A 285 -13.40 -10.74 13.19
CA ASP A 285 -14.46 -11.00 12.21
C ASP A 285 -14.23 -10.29 10.86
N ARG A 286 -13.46 -9.18 10.87
CA ARG A 286 -13.12 -8.36 9.71
C ARG A 286 -11.67 -7.89 9.79
N VAL A 287 -11.11 -7.55 8.63
CA VAL A 287 -9.81 -6.88 8.53
C VAL A 287 -9.95 -5.44 9.01
N GLU A 288 -9.14 -5.04 9.98
CA GLU A 288 -9.10 -3.65 10.46
C GLU A 288 -8.01 -2.88 9.73
N ALA A 289 -8.40 -1.81 9.03
CA ALA A 289 -7.46 -0.96 8.30
C ALA A 289 -7.18 0.34 9.04
N HIS A 290 -5.90 0.62 9.30
CA HIS A 290 -5.41 1.91 9.76
C HIS A 290 -4.66 2.59 8.61
N LEU A 291 -5.19 3.72 8.14
CA LEU A 291 -4.54 4.55 7.13
C LEU A 291 -3.69 5.62 7.82
N PRO A 292 -2.50 5.95 7.27
CA PRO A 292 -1.70 7.04 7.78
C PRO A 292 -2.46 8.36 7.64
N GLY A 293 -2.23 9.30 8.56
CA GLY A 293 -2.68 10.67 8.36
C GLY A 293 -2.08 11.24 7.07
N ALA A 294 -2.88 11.87 6.22
CA ALA A 294 -2.42 12.39 4.94
C ALA A 294 -1.20 13.31 5.15
N ARG A 295 -0.09 13.04 4.45
CA ARG A 295 1.05 13.97 4.37
C ARG A 295 0.52 15.24 3.70
N SER A 296 0.27 16.27 4.50
CA SER A 296 -0.25 17.53 3.96
C SER A 296 0.79 18.15 3.05
N ALA A 297 0.41 18.44 1.82
CA ALA A 297 1.11 19.39 0.96
C ALA A 297 1.36 20.72 1.71
N LEU A 298 2.23 21.58 1.17
CA LEU A 298 2.45 22.95 1.63
C LEU A 298 1.11 23.69 1.80
N ARG A 299 0.59 23.69 3.03
CA ARG A 299 -0.63 24.42 3.40
C ARG A 299 -0.32 25.90 3.31
N ARG A 300 -1.14 26.67 2.60
CA ARG A 300 -1.13 28.12 2.73
C ARG A 300 -2.10 28.49 3.84
N GLU A 301 -1.62 29.19 4.86
CA GLU A 301 -2.50 29.84 5.84
C GLU A 301 -3.33 30.89 5.10
N ALA A 302 -4.56 30.54 4.77
CA ALA A 302 -5.56 31.45 4.24
C ALA A 302 -6.87 31.17 4.97
N GLN A 303 -7.49 32.24 5.45
CA GLN A 303 -8.76 32.21 6.17
C GLN A 303 -9.85 32.77 5.27
N PHE A 304 -10.82 31.93 4.92
CA PHE A 304 -11.99 32.36 4.14
C PHE A 304 -13.26 32.10 4.94
N ARG A 305 -14.22 33.03 4.85
CA ARG A 305 -15.57 32.77 5.32
C ARG A 305 -16.25 31.81 4.36
N ALA A 306 -16.89 30.79 4.90
CA ALA A 306 -17.66 29.82 4.13
C ALA A 306 -18.96 29.47 4.83
N LEU A 307 -19.98 29.18 4.03
CA LEU A 307 -21.19 28.49 4.44
C LEU A 307 -20.99 26.99 4.21
N VAL A 308 -21.11 26.19 5.27
CA VAL A 308 -20.94 24.74 5.22
C VAL A 308 -22.26 24.07 5.51
N THR A 309 -22.70 23.20 4.60
CA THR A 309 -23.90 22.39 4.79
C THR A 309 -23.56 20.91 4.81
N GLY A 310 -24.17 20.16 5.71
CA GLY A 310 -23.85 18.75 5.91
C GLY A 310 -24.90 18.01 6.73
N THR A 311 -24.55 16.80 7.15
CA THR A 311 -25.37 15.99 8.05
C THR A 311 -24.58 15.66 9.32
N THR A 312 -25.19 15.91 10.47
CA THR A 312 -24.65 15.56 11.80
C THR A 312 -24.57 14.05 12.01
N GLU A 313 -23.83 13.60 13.02
CA GLU A 313 -23.76 12.18 13.41
C GLU A 313 -25.15 11.56 13.64
N ASP A 314 -26.07 12.32 14.25
CA ASP A 314 -27.46 11.91 14.52
C ASP A 314 -28.40 11.99 13.30
N GLY A 315 -27.87 12.29 12.11
CA GLY A 315 -28.63 12.31 10.86
C GLY A 315 -29.42 13.60 10.57
N HIS A 316 -29.27 14.64 11.38
CA HIS A 316 -29.91 15.94 11.13
C HIS A 316 -29.07 16.78 10.17
N ALA A 317 -29.72 17.41 9.18
CA ALA A 317 -29.07 18.38 8.31
C ALA A 317 -28.67 19.64 9.10
N PHE A 318 -27.53 20.23 8.76
CA PHE A 318 -27.08 21.50 9.33
C PHE A 318 -26.57 22.44 8.25
N GLU A 319 -26.58 23.73 8.57
CA GLU A 319 -25.97 24.82 7.82
C GLU A 319 -25.24 25.72 8.82
N GLU A 320 -23.97 26.02 8.57
CA GLU A 320 -23.12 26.79 9.48
C GLU A 320 -22.21 27.75 8.71
N GLU A 321 -22.21 29.02 9.10
CA GLU A 321 -21.18 29.96 8.70
C GLU A 321 -19.94 29.78 9.55
N THR A 322 -18.79 29.58 8.91
CA THR A 322 -17.53 29.35 9.60
C THR A 322 -16.33 29.90 8.83
N VAL A 323 -15.15 29.78 9.43
CA VAL A 323 -13.86 30.04 8.82
C VAL A 323 -13.23 28.72 8.37
N VAL A 324 -12.95 28.63 7.09
CA VAL A 324 -12.12 27.58 6.51
C VAL A 324 -10.66 27.97 6.69
N ASN A 325 -9.91 27.13 7.39
CA ASN A 325 -8.47 27.26 7.58
C ASN A 325 -7.74 26.24 6.67
N ASP A 326 -6.48 26.51 6.36
CA ASP A 326 -5.59 25.57 5.66
C ASP A 326 -6.18 25.03 4.34
N LEU A 327 -6.72 25.91 3.49
CA LEU A 327 -7.27 25.54 2.19
C LEU A 327 -6.16 25.08 1.23
N SER A 328 -6.33 23.90 0.63
CA SER A 328 -5.52 23.41 -0.49
C SER A 328 -6.41 23.07 -1.70
N LEU A 329 -5.79 22.72 -2.84
CA LEU A 329 -6.53 22.20 -4.01
C LEU A 329 -7.24 20.87 -3.72
N GLN A 330 -6.83 20.16 -2.66
CA GLN A 330 -7.31 18.81 -2.35
C GLN A 330 -8.26 18.77 -1.16
N GLY A 331 -8.36 19.83 -0.37
CA GLY A 331 -9.13 19.77 0.87
C GLY A 331 -8.99 21.02 1.72
N ALA A 332 -9.62 20.97 2.89
CA ALA A 332 -9.53 22.03 3.89
C ALA A 332 -9.69 21.50 5.31
N LEU A 333 -9.27 22.31 6.28
CA LEU A 333 -9.59 22.11 7.68
C LEU A 333 -10.64 23.13 8.11
N ILE A 334 -11.82 22.67 8.50
CA ILE A 334 -12.97 23.50 8.82
C ILE A 334 -13.25 23.40 10.31
N ALA A 335 -13.32 24.53 11.01
CA ALA A 335 -13.83 24.53 12.37
C ALA A 335 -15.37 24.49 12.32
N LEU A 336 -16.02 23.48 12.87
CA LEU A 336 -17.49 23.39 12.90
C LEU A 336 -17.96 23.21 14.33
N SER A 337 -19.04 23.92 14.67
CA SER A 337 -19.77 23.76 15.93
C SER A 337 -20.66 22.51 15.87
N HIS A 338 -21.12 22.15 14.68
CA HIS A 338 -21.78 20.87 14.41
C HIS A 338 -20.75 19.74 14.25
N GLN A 339 -21.12 18.54 14.68
CA GLN A 339 -20.31 17.33 14.49
C GLN A 339 -20.83 16.56 13.27
N PRO A 340 -20.24 16.77 12.07
CA PRO A 340 -20.61 16.00 10.90
C PRO A 340 -20.16 14.54 11.07
N ARG A 341 -20.81 13.62 10.37
CA ARG A 341 -20.42 12.22 10.40
C ARG A 341 -19.12 12.01 9.60
N LEU A 342 -18.18 11.20 10.11
CA LEU A 342 -16.99 10.79 9.35
C LEU A 342 -17.43 10.13 8.02
N GLN A 343 -16.77 10.50 6.91
CA GLN A 343 -17.09 10.11 5.53
C GLN A 343 -18.45 10.63 5.00
N SER A 344 -19.15 11.52 5.72
CA SER A 344 -20.31 12.21 5.15
C SER A 344 -19.89 13.31 4.18
N GLU A 345 -20.77 13.61 3.23
CA GLU A 345 -20.60 14.71 2.30
C GLU A 345 -20.80 16.04 3.03
N LEU A 346 -19.91 16.99 2.74
CA LEU A 346 -20.06 18.41 3.04
C LEU A 346 -20.07 19.20 1.74
N GLN A 347 -20.96 20.19 1.69
CA GLN A 347 -20.88 21.28 0.74
C GLN A 347 -20.29 22.50 1.41
N VAL A 348 -19.31 23.13 0.76
CA VAL A 348 -18.61 24.31 1.25
C VAL A 348 -18.75 25.40 0.20
N VAL A 349 -19.47 26.48 0.54
CA VAL A 349 -19.63 27.66 -0.32
C VAL A 349 -18.79 28.78 0.27
N MET A 350 -17.82 29.29 -0.47
CA MET A 350 -16.91 30.32 0.00
C MET A 350 -16.88 31.54 -0.93
N GLU A 351 -16.75 32.72 -0.33
CA GLU A 351 -16.59 33.97 -1.09
C GLU A 351 -15.15 34.11 -1.57
N THR A 352 -14.99 34.37 -2.87
CA THR A 352 -13.70 34.56 -3.53
C THR A 352 -13.53 36.02 -3.97
N PRO A 353 -12.37 36.66 -3.70
CA PRO A 353 -12.08 37.99 -4.23
C PRO A 353 -11.81 37.89 -5.74
N GLY A 354 -12.80 38.19 -6.57
CA GLY A 354 -12.67 38.22 -8.02
C GLY A 354 -12.27 39.62 -8.53
N ALA A 355 -11.54 39.67 -9.66
CA ALA A 355 -11.10 40.93 -10.28
C ALA A 355 -12.23 41.86 -10.75
N ASN A 356 -13.49 41.39 -10.79
CA ASN A 356 -14.67 42.14 -11.24
C ASN A 356 -15.85 42.12 -10.22
N GLY A 357 -15.61 41.77 -8.95
CA GLY A 357 -16.65 41.66 -7.91
C GLY A 357 -16.55 40.35 -7.10
N ALA A 358 -17.32 40.25 -6.01
CA ALA A 358 -17.37 39.05 -5.15
C ALA A 358 -17.95 37.86 -5.95
N GLY A 359 -17.14 36.82 -6.15
CA GLY A 359 -17.58 35.54 -6.73
C GLY A 359 -17.81 34.51 -5.63
N SER A 360 -18.67 33.53 -5.84
CA SER A 360 -18.85 32.39 -4.92
C SER A 360 -18.28 31.12 -5.53
N MET A 361 -17.45 30.38 -4.79
CA MET A 361 -16.97 29.05 -5.15
C MET A 361 -17.70 28.01 -4.31
N ARG A 362 -18.26 26.98 -4.96
CA ARG A 362 -18.93 25.86 -4.30
C ARG A 362 -18.11 24.61 -4.49
N LEU A 363 -17.62 24.06 -3.39
CA LEU A 363 -16.84 22.83 -3.34
C LEU A 363 -17.67 21.74 -2.67
N ARG A 364 -17.51 20.52 -3.16
CA ARG A 364 -18.07 19.32 -2.51
C ARG A 364 -16.92 18.47 -2.00
N GLY A 365 -17.06 17.92 -0.79
CA GLY A 365 -16.02 17.07 -0.23
C GLY A 365 -16.52 16.12 0.85
N TYR A 366 -15.65 15.22 1.28
CA TYR A 366 -15.96 14.21 2.29
C TYR A 366 -15.16 14.44 3.56
N VAL A 367 -15.80 14.23 4.70
CA VAL A 367 -15.15 14.32 6.01
C VAL A 367 -14.17 13.15 6.18
N VAL A 368 -12.88 13.44 6.23
CA VAL A 368 -11.84 12.42 6.42
C VAL A 368 -11.26 12.38 7.81
N ARG A 369 -11.50 13.42 8.62
CA ARG A 369 -10.99 13.55 9.99
C ARG A 369 -11.90 14.47 10.80
N ILE A 370 -12.07 14.15 12.08
CA ILE A 370 -12.74 15.01 13.05
C ILE A 370 -11.89 14.99 14.32
N GLU A 371 -11.51 16.17 14.81
CA GLU A 371 -10.81 16.34 16.09
C GLU A 371 -11.63 17.25 16.98
N ASN A 372 -12.03 16.73 18.14
CA ASN A 372 -12.83 17.50 19.09
C ASN A 372 -11.88 18.26 20.03
N ASP A 373 -12.03 19.59 20.11
CA ASP A 373 -11.36 20.43 21.10
C ASP A 373 -12.41 20.94 22.11
N PRO A 374 -12.59 20.26 23.26
CA PRO A 374 -13.64 20.60 24.22
C PRO A 374 -13.46 21.98 24.87
N GLU A 375 -12.29 22.61 24.79
CA GLU A 375 -12.05 23.96 25.33
C GLU A 375 -12.54 25.08 24.40
N LYS A 376 -12.70 24.81 23.09
CA LYS A 376 -13.07 25.82 22.08
C LYS A 376 -14.51 25.73 21.59
N GLY A 377 -15.25 24.67 21.94
CA GLY A 377 -16.65 24.49 21.54
C GLY A 377 -16.86 24.23 20.04
N CYS A 378 -15.78 23.97 19.29
CA CYS A 378 -15.80 23.59 17.88
C CYS A 378 -14.93 22.36 17.63
N SER A 379 -15.31 21.54 16.66
CA SER A 379 -14.54 20.42 16.14
C SER A 379 -13.73 20.86 14.92
N ALA A 380 -12.47 20.44 14.82
CA ALA A 380 -11.66 20.59 13.62
C ALA A 380 -11.97 19.44 12.65
N VAL A 381 -12.58 19.77 11.51
CA VAL A 381 -13.09 18.81 10.53
C VAL A 381 -12.23 18.87 9.28
N GLY A 382 -11.49 17.80 9.00
CA GLY A 382 -10.72 17.65 7.78
C GLY A 382 -11.62 17.18 6.64
N VAL A 383 -11.61 17.90 5.53
CA VAL A 383 -12.42 17.63 4.34
C VAL A 383 -11.51 17.44 3.14
N VAL A 384 -11.79 16.42 2.31
CA VAL A 384 -11.16 16.25 0.99
C VAL A 384 -12.17 16.65 -0.07
N PHE A 385 -11.82 17.62 -0.92
CA PHE A 385 -12.69 18.09 -2.00
C PHE A 385 -12.64 17.14 -3.20
N THR A 386 -13.81 16.88 -3.79
CA THR A 386 -14.00 15.99 -4.94
C THR A 386 -14.49 16.73 -6.18
N GLU A 387 -15.09 17.91 -6.01
CA GLU A 387 -15.61 18.77 -7.10
C GLU A 387 -15.26 20.23 -6.87
#